data_AF-A0A962I480-F1
#
_entry.id   AF-A0A962I480-F1
#
_cell.length_a   1.000
_cell.length_b   1.000
_cell.length_c   1.000
_cell.angle_alpha   90.00
_cell.angle_beta   90.00
_cell.angle_gamma   90.00
#
_symmetry.space_group_name_H-M   'P 1'
#
loop_
_entity.id
_entity.type
_entity.pdbx_description
1 polymer ?
#
loop_
_entity_poly.entity_id
_entity_poly.type
_entity_poly.pdbx_seq_one_letter_code
_entity_poly.pdbx_strand_id
1 'polypeptide(L)'
;MRRRHAWELLFLLALGTAQMVSDVLGWQDLKGLASATQMSPAMRVFTAHQGYETHAARFSVQWHSTDGQHQILQLTPGNYRNVRGPYNRRNVYGAALAYGPLLRNDPKLRPLQESVLQYAFCVPGPLRRELGIPADALDLQFQVRPVRHDARSDLPLEWEVDCEH
;
A
#
# COMPACT_ATOMS: atom_id res chain seq x y z
N MET A 1 -7.35 35.75 -30.50
CA MET A 1 -6.47 34.71 -29.92
C MET A 1 -7.09 33.87 -28.78
N ARG A 2 -8.19 34.29 -28.11
CA ARG A 2 -8.68 33.64 -26.87
C ARG A 2 -9.46 32.32 -27.02
N ARG A 3 -10.04 32.01 -28.20
CA ARG A 3 -10.82 30.78 -28.45
C ARG A 3 -9.98 29.55 -28.80
N ARG A 4 -8.71 29.72 -29.12
CA ARG A 4 -7.88 28.68 -29.73
C ARG A 4 -7.46 27.56 -28.77
N HIS A 5 -7.60 27.80 -27.46
CA HIS A 5 -7.23 26.84 -26.40
C HIS A 5 -8.40 26.34 -25.55
N ALA A 6 -9.64 26.64 -25.97
CA ALA A 6 -10.81 26.31 -25.17
C ALA A 6 -11.00 24.79 -25.00
N TRP A 7 -10.68 24.02 -26.05
CA TRP A 7 -10.81 22.57 -26.03
C TRP A 7 -9.75 21.91 -25.17
N GLU A 8 -8.52 22.42 -25.21
CA GLU A 8 -7.40 21.94 -24.38
C GLU A 8 -7.69 22.19 -22.90
N LEU A 9 -8.23 23.36 -22.55
CA LEU A 9 -8.62 23.67 -21.18
C LEU A 9 -9.78 22.78 -20.70
N LEU A 10 -10.79 22.57 -21.54
CA LEU A 10 -11.90 21.66 -21.22
C LEU A 10 -11.40 20.22 -21.05
N PHE A 11 -10.48 19.77 -21.90
CA PHE A 11 -9.88 18.46 -21.80
C PHE A 11 -9.08 18.30 -20.49
N LEU A 12 -8.22 19.27 -20.15
CA LEU A 12 -7.46 19.25 -18.90
C LEU A 12 -8.35 19.29 -17.67
N LEU A 13 -9.45 20.07 -17.72
CA LEU A 13 -10.42 20.12 -16.63
C LEU A 13 -11.17 18.79 -16.48
N ALA A 14 -11.65 18.22 -17.59
CA ALA A 14 -12.32 16.93 -17.59
C ALA A 14 -11.39 15.83 -17.07
N LEU A 15 -10.16 15.78 -17.57
CA LEU A 15 -9.16 14.82 -17.13
C LEU A 15 -8.81 15.03 -15.65
N GLY A 16 -8.52 16.26 -15.22
CA GLY A 16 -8.14 16.57 -13.85
C GLY A 16 -9.23 16.30 -12.82
N THR A 17 -10.51 16.36 -13.21
CA THR A 17 -11.66 16.12 -12.32
C THR A 17 -12.27 14.72 -12.43
N ALA A 18 -11.84 13.91 -13.39
CA ALA A 18 -12.43 12.60 -13.68
C ALA A 18 -12.46 11.67 -12.46
N GLN A 19 -11.40 11.64 -11.63
CA GLN A 19 -11.41 10.83 -10.40
C GLN A 19 -12.50 11.27 -9.41
N MET A 20 -12.66 12.58 -9.18
CA MET A 20 -13.65 13.10 -8.23
C MET A 20 -15.07 12.84 -8.72
N VAL A 21 -15.33 13.03 -10.01
CA VAL A 21 -16.61 12.70 -10.64
C VAL A 21 -16.90 11.20 -10.51
N SER A 22 -15.89 10.36 -10.74
CA SER A 22 -16.03 8.90 -10.58
C SER A 22 -16.36 8.50 -9.14
N ASP A 23 -15.76 9.17 -8.14
CA ASP A 23 -16.05 8.94 -6.72
C ASP A 23 -17.50 9.31 -6.38
N VAL A 24 -18.01 10.44 -6.88
CA VAL A 24 -19.40 10.88 -6.66
C VAL A 24 -20.41 9.95 -7.33
N LEU A 25 -20.11 9.48 -8.55
CA LEU A 25 -20.99 8.62 -9.33
C LEU A 25 -20.82 7.12 -9.02
N GLY A 26 -19.81 6.73 -8.25
CA GLY A 26 -19.49 5.33 -7.94
C GLY A 26 -18.88 4.53 -9.11
N TRP A 27 -18.36 5.19 -10.15
CA TRP A 27 -17.90 4.54 -11.39
C TRP A 27 -16.44 4.07 -11.31
N GLN A 28 -16.24 2.82 -10.89
CA GLN A 28 -14.90 2.28 -10.59
C GLN A 28 -13.96 2.21 -11.80
N ASP A 29 -14.48 1.88 -13.00
CA ASP A 29 -13.64 1.76 -14.20
C ASP A 29 -13.08 3.12 -14.63
N LEU A 30 -13.91 4.16 -14.62
CA LEU A 30 -13.48 5.54 -14.92
C LEU A 30 -12.49 6.03 -13.86
N LYS A 31 -12.72 5.69 -12.58
CA LYS A 31 -11.77 5.98 -11.50
C LYS A 31 -10.42 5.32 -11.76
N GLY A 32 -10.40 4.04 -12.14
CA GLY A 32 -9.19 3.30 -12.47
C GLY A 32 -8.41 3.94 -13.62
N LEU A 33 -9.08 4.24 -14.73
CA LEU A 33 -8.49 4.91 -15.89
C LEU A 33 -7.95 6.30 -15.54
N ALA A 34 -8.73 7.12 -14.84
CA ALA A 34 -8.30 8.44 -14.39
C ALA A 34 -7.09 8.35 -13.45
N SER A 35 -7.06 7.34 -12.56
CA SER A 35 -5.91 7.08 -11.66
C SER A 35 -4.65 6.66 -12.41
N ALA A 36 -4.79 5.85 -13.44
CA ALA A 36 -3.67 5.40 -14.26
C ALA A 36 -2.95 6.57 -14.95
N THR A 37 -3.68 7.66 -15.26
CA THR A 37 -3.06 8.85 -15.88
C THR A 37 -2.16 9.64 -14.93
N GLN A 38 -2.33 9.50 -13.61
CA GLN A 38 -1.69 10.35 -12.58
C GLN A 38 -2.00 11.87 -12.72
N MET A 39 -2.84 12.27 -13.68
CA MET A 39 -3.16 13.67 -13.99
C MET A 39 -4.44 14.16 -13.31
N SER A 40 -5.20 13.26 -12.70
CA SER A 40 -6.38 13.57 -11.88
C SER A 40 -6.05 13.24 -10.42
N PRO A 41 -5.46 14.15 -9.63
CA PRO A 41 -5.12 13.85 -8.25
C PRO A 41 -6.32 14.08 -7.32
N ALA A 42 -6.99 13.03 -6.87
CA ALA A 42 -7.82 13.07 -5.67
C ALA A 42 -6.96 12.68 -4.45
N MET A 43 -6.22 13.63 -3.89
CA MET A 43 -5.30 13.38 -2.76
C MET A 43 -6.06 13.06 -1.47
N ARG A 44 -6.43 11.80 -1.29
CA ARG A 44 -7.10 11.27 -0.08
C ARG A 44 -6.08 10.68 0.92
N VAL A 45 -4.99 11.41 1.12
CA VAL A 45 -3.99 11.09 2.15
C VAL A 45 -4.55 11.46 3.53
N PHE A 46 -4.32 10.62 4.54
CA PHE A 46 -4.84 10.81 5.91
C PHE A 46 -6.37 10.78 6.05
N THR A 47 -7.03 9.94 5.24
CA THR A 47 -8.47 9.67 5.38
C THR A 47 -8.73 8.17 5.54
N ALA A 48 -9.92 7.81 6.00
CA ALA A 48 -10.37 6.43 5.98
C ALA A 48 -10.73 6.01 4.54
N HIS A 49 -10.19 4.87 4.13
CA HIS A 49 -10.54 4.22 2.87
C HIS A 49 -11.46 3.04 3.18
N GLN A 50 -12.70 3.08 2.71
CA GLN A 50 -13.72 2.07 3.02
C GLN A 50 -13.91 1.80 4.53
N GLY A 51 -13.74 2.84 5.36
CA GLY A 51 -13.82 2.75 6.82
C GLY A 51 -12.51 2.33 7.51
N TYR A 52 -11.42 2.14 6.77
CA TYR A 52 -10.12 1.76 7.33
C TYR A 52 -9.10 2.91 7.24
N GLU A 53 -8.55 3.32 8.39
CA GLU A 53 -7.56 4.40 8.50
C GLU A 53 -6.13 3.86 8.30
N THR A 54 -5.66 3.87 7.05
CA THR A 54 -4.34 3.36 6.65
C THR A 54 -3.15 4.08 7.32
N HIS A 55 -3.37 5.30 7.81
CA HIS A 55 -2.36 6.12 8.47
C HIS A 55 -2.31 5.94 10.00
N ALA A 56 -3.31 5.26 10.57
CA ALA A 56 -3.49 5.12 12.02
C ALA A 56 -3.45 3.63 12.43
N ALA A 57 -2.33 2.97 12.13
CA ALA A 57 -2.08 1.59 12.51
C ALA A 57 -0.62 1.39 12.95
N ARG A 58 -0.42 0.35 13.77
CA ARG A 58 0.91 -0.19 14.05
C ARG A 58 1.15 -1.38 13.13
N PHE A 59 2.37 -1.48 12.64
CA PHE A 59 2.76 -2.49 11.68
C PHE A 59 3.89 -3.31 12.26
N SER A 60 3.83 -4.63 12.13
CA SER A 60 4.85 -5.54 12.62
C SER A 60 5.15 -6.60 11.56
N VAL A 61 6.42 -6.96 11.44
CA VAL A 61 6.86 -8.16 10.72
C VAL A 61 7.23 -9.20 11.77
N GLN A 62 6.74 -10.42 11.62
CA GLN A 62 6.98 -11.56 12.50
C GLN A 62 7.62 -12.68 11.70
N TRP A 63 8.49 -13.46 12.33
CA TRP A 63 9.12 -14.61 11.70
C TRP A 63 9.64 -15.59 12.76
N HIS A 64 9.92 -16.82 12.34
CA HIS A 64 10.70 -17.76 13.13
C HIS A 64 12.17 -17.70 12.72
N SER A 65 13.04 -17.57 13.70
CA SER A 65 14.49 -17.78 13.53
C SER A 65 14.78 -19.27 13.31
N THR A 66 15.97 -19.59 12.81
CA THR A 66 16.42 -20.97 12.56
C THR A 66 16.54 -21.83 13.83
N ASP A 67 16.62 -21.20 15.00
CA ASP A 67 16.57 -21.81 16.32
C ASP A 67 15.13 -22.01 16.86
N GLY A 68 14.12 -21.69 16.05
CA GLY A 68 12.71 -21.78 16.40
C GLY A 68 12.19 -20.61 17.26
N GLN A 69 13.01 -19.58 17.52
CA GLN A 69 12.57 -18.42 18.30
C GLN A 69 11.64 -17.52 17.47
N HIS A 70 10.50 -17.15 18.06
CA HIS A 70 9.57 -16.20 17.46
C HIS A 70 10.09 -14.77 17.61
N GLN A 71 10.28 -14.09 16.49
CA GLN A 71 10.80 -12.73 16.42
C GLN A 71 9.71 -11.77 15.94
N ILE A 72 9.70 -10.55 16.50
CA ILE A 72 8.75 -9.50 16.13
C ILE A 72 9.52 -8.19 15.93
N LEU A 73 9.43 -7.64 14.72
CA LEU A 73 9.92 -6.30 14.40
C LEU A 73 8.74 -5.36 14.17
N GLN A 74 8.51 -4.46 15.12
CA GLN A 74 7.57 -3.36 14.89
C GLN A 74 8.20 -2.32 13.96
N LEU A 75 7.51 -1.96 12.87
CA LEU A 75 7.91 -0.86 12.01
C LEU A 75 7.65 0.48 12.73
N THR A 76 8.71 1.27 12.88
CA THR A 76 8.71 2.57 13.55
C THR A 76 9.43 3.59 12.65
N PRO A 77 9.23 4.90 12.85
CA PRO A 77 10.04 5.90 12.15
C PRO A 77 11.55 5.67 12.34
N GLY A 78 11.97 5.13 13.49
CA GLY A 78 13.37 4.88 13.84
C GLY A 78 14.05 3.78 13.04
N ASN A 79 13.37 2.68 12.72
CA ASN A 79 13.94 1.63 11.85
C ASN A 79 13.60 1.86 10.37
N TYR A 80 12.45 2.47 10.07
CA TYR A 80 12.03 2.75 8.70
C TYR A 80 12.92 3.82 8.03
N ARG A 81 13.60 4.67 8.80
CA ARG A 81 14.62 5.60 8.26
C ARG A 81 15.79 4.89 7.56
N ASN A 82 16.03 3.62 7.88
CA ASN A 82 17.10 2.81 7.28
C ASN A 82 16.72 2.31 5.87
N VAL A 83 15.43 2.41 5.50
CA VAL A 83 14.96 2.08 4.15
C VAL A 83 15.53 3.10 3.16
N ARG A 84 16.34 2.60 2.23
CA ARG A 84 17.13 3.44 1.31
C ARG A 84 16.33 3.83 0.07
N GLY A 85 16.99 4.50 -0.87
CA GLY A 85 16.44 4.76 -2.21
C GLY A 85 15.42 5.91 -2.29
N PRO A 86 14.82 6.09 -3.48
CA PRO A 86 13.96 7.23 -3.77
C PRO A 86 12.65 7.18 -3.00
N TYR A 87 12.03 8.35 -2.81
CA TYR A 87 10.77 8.53 -2.10
C TYR A 87 9.66 7.61 -2.62
N ASN A 88 9.49 7.52 -3.95
CA ASN A 88 8.47 6.68 -4.57
C ASN A 88 8.59 5.20 -4.20
N ARG A 89 9.81 4.67 -4.02
CA ARG A 89 10.02 3.30 -3.57
C ARG A 89 9.48 3.08 -2.16
N ARG A 90 9.77 4.01 -1.25
CA ARG A 90 9.30 3.96 0.14
C ARG A 90 7.78 4.09 0.22
N ASN A 91 7.18 4.87 -0.69
CA ASN A 91 5.74 4.99 -0.81
C ASN A 91 5.09 3.72 -1.35
N VAL A 92 5.71 3.02 -2.30
CA VAL A 92 5.19 1.73 -2.80
C VAL A 92 5.17 0.70 -1.69
N TYR A 93 6.26 0.55 -0.93
CA TYR A 93 6.28 -0.35 0.23
C TYR A 93 5.28 0.09 1.30
N GLY A 94 5.29 1.37 1.66
CA GLY A 94 4.36 1.93 2.63
C GLY A 94 2.90 1.72 2.22
N ALA A 95 2.55 1.89 0.95
CA ALA A 95 1.20 1.67 0.44
C ALA A 95 0.82 0.18 0.49
N ALA A 96 1.69 -0.72 0.04
CA ALA A 96 1.42 -2.17 0.07
C ALA A 96 1.25 -2.71 1.49
N LEU A 97 1.93 -2.14 2.48
CA LEU A 97 1.80 -2.50 3.88
C LEU A 97 0.58 -1.83 4.53
N ALA A 98 0.45 -0.51 4.39
CA ALA A 98 -0.59 0.28 5.04
C ALA A 98 -1.98 0.03 4.46
N TYR A 99 -2.10 -0.19 3.15
CA TYR A 99 -3.38 -0.56 2.52
C TYR A 99 -3.61 -2.08 2.49
N GLY A 100 -2.68 -2.87 3.04
CA GLY A 100 -2.71 -4.32 2.92
C GLY A 100 -4.05 -4.98 3.28
N PRO A 101 -4.73 -4.59 4.38
CA PRO A 101 -6.04 -5.15 4.69
C PRO A 101 -7.09 -4.94 3.59
N LEU A 102 -7.07 -3.77 2.92
CA LEU A 102 -7.97 -3.47 1.81
C LEU A 102 -7.56 -4.21 0.53
N LEU A 103 -6.26 -4.21 0.20
CA LEU A 103 -5.72 -4.84 -1.00
C LEU A 103 -5.92 -6.36 -0.97
N ARG A 104 -5.69 -7.01 0.18
CA ARG A 104 -5.92 -8.46 0.34
C ARG A 104 -7.39 -8.84 0.28
N ASN A 105 -8.28 -7.98 0.77
CA ASN A 105 -9.71 -8.25 0.75
C ASN A 105 -10.33 -8.17 -0.65
N ASP A 106 -9.64 -7.52 -1.61
CA ASP A 106 -10.07 -7.44 -3.01
C ASP A 106 -9.26 -8.43 -3.89
N PRO A 107 -9.88 -9.47 -4.47
CA PRO A 107 -9.20 -10.43 -5.34
C PRO A 107 -8.49 -9.80 -6.55
N LYS A 108 -8.94 -8.62 -7.03
CA LYS A 108 -8.32 -7.92 -8.16
C LYS A 108 -7.04 -7.19 -7.75
N LEU A 109 -6.94 -6.78 -6.49
CA LEU A 109 -5.83 -5.96 -5.98
C LEU A 109 -4.80 -6.78 -5.18
N ARG A 110 -5.21 -7.95 -4.67
CA ARG A 110 -4.32 -8.86 -3.93
C ARG A 110 -3.03 -9.20 -4.69
N PRO A 111 -3.07 -9.58 -6.00
CA PRO A 111 -1.84 -9.92 -6.72
C PRO A 111 -0.85 -8.75 -6.85
N LEU A 112 -1.37 -7.50 -6.91
CA LEU A 112 -0.53 -6.30 -6.94
C LEU A 112 0.25 -6.15 -5.63
N GLN A 113 -0.41 -6.37 -4.50
CA GLN A 113 0.25 -6.31 -3.20
C GLN A 113 1.26 -7.46 -3.04
N GLU A 114 0.88 -8.69 -3.39
CA GLU A 114 1.75 -9.87 -3.31
C GLU A 114 3.03 -9.66 -4.12
N SER A 115 2.94 -9.12 -5.34
CA SER A 115 4.11 -8.77 -6.15
C SER A 115 5.06 -7.79 -5.45
N VAL A 116 4.51 -6.75 -4.78
CA VAL A 116 5.33 -5.81 -4.00
C VAL A 116 5.98 -6.48 -2.80
N LEU A 117 5.25 -7.35 -2.08
CA LEU A 117 5.76 -8.05 -0.92
C LEU A 117 6.85 -9.06 -1.29
N GLN A 118 6.65 -9.83 -2.36
CA GLN A 118 7.65 -10.75 -2.91
C GLN A 118 8.93 -10.01 -3.28
N TYR A 119 8.83 -8.91 -4.01
CA TYR A 119 9.99 -8.09 -4.35
C TYR A 119 10.67 -7.56 -3.08
N ALA A 120 9.90 -7.05 -2.12
CA ALA A 120 10.38 -6.39 -0.91
C ALA A 120 11.06 -7.36 0.09
N PHE A 121 10.54 -8.59 0.23
CA PHE A 121 10.94 -9.52 1.30
C PHE A 121 11.57 -10.83 0.81
N CYS A 122 11.23 -11.31 -0.39
CA CYS A 122 11.74 -12.58 -0.91
C CYS A 122 12.98 -12.34 -1.78
N VAL A 123 12.83 -12.25 -3.10
CA VAL A 123 13.91 -12.00 -4.06
C VAL A 123 13.54 -10.79 -4.92
N PRO A 124 14.35 -9.72 -4.95
CA PRO A 124 15.65 -9.58 -4.34
C PRO A 124 15.61 -9.19 -2.85
N GLY A 125 14.47 -9.04 -2.19
CA GLY A 125 14.37 -8.83 -0.73
C GLY A 125 15.06 -7.57 -0.16
N PRO A 126 15.04 -6.39 -0.83
CA PRO A 126 15.76 -5.22 -0.38
C PRO A 126 15.18 -4.64 0.92
N LEU A 127 13.85 -4.68 1.10
CA LEU A 127 13.24 -4.16 2.32
C LEU A 127 13.57 -5.07 3.52
N ARG A 128 13.52 -6.39 3.33
CA ARG A 128 13.96 -7.37 4.34
C ARG A 128 15.37 -7.06 4.85
N ARG A 129 16.34 -6.89 3.94
CA ARG A 129 17.72 -6.54 4.31
C ARG A 129 17.82 -5.19 5.02
N GLU A 130 17.14 -4.16 4.53
CA GLU A 130 17.21 -2.81 5.10
C GLU A 130 16.56 -2.71 6.48
N LEU A 131 15.58 -3.59 6.76
CA LEU A 131 14.97 -3.76 8.07
C LEU A 131 15.78 -4.67 9.01
N GLY A 132 16.86 -5.30 8.53
CA GLY A 132 17.70 -6.19 9.31
C GLY A 132 17.07 -7.56 9.61
N ILE A 133 16.08 -7.97 8.83
CA ILE A 133 15.46 -9.29 8.96
C ILE A 133 16.40 -10.34 8.32
N PRO A 134 16.79 -11.40 9.04
CA PRO A 134 17.72 -12.42 8.53
C PRO A 134 17.22 -13.09 7.25
N ALA A 135 18.13 -13.51 6.37
CA ALA A 135 17.81 -14.16 5.09
C ALA A 135 17.27 -15.60 5.21
N ASP A 136 17.52 -16.22 6.36
CA ASP A 136 17.06 -17.55 6.77
C ASP A 136 15.81 -17.50 7.67
N ALA A 137 15.24 -16.31 7.90
CA ALA A 137 13.94 -16.17 8.57
C ALA A 137 12.84 -16.97 7.86
N LEU A 138 12.09 -17.74 8.64
CA LEU A 138 11.01 -18.63 8.22
C LEU A 138 9.64 -18.03 8.58
N ASP A 139 8.58 -18.46 7.87
CA ASP A 139 7.19 -18.08 8.13
C ASP A 139 6.98 -16.57 8.29
N LEU A 140 7.48 -15.79 7.32
CA LEU A 140 7.41 -14.34 7.37
C LEU A 140 5.95 -13.88 7.34
N GLN A 141 5.50 -13.24 8.42
CA GLN A 141 4.14 -12.75 8.56
C GLN A 141 4.13 -11.25 8.79
N PHE A 142 3.15 -10.57 8.20
CA PHE A 142 2.89 -9.18 8.45
C PHE A 142 1.61 -9.03 9.28
N GLN A 143 1.67 -8.18 10.30
CA GLN A 143 0.57 -7.89 11.19
C GLN A 143 0.29 -6.39 11.23
N VAL A 144 -0.99 -6.06 11.17
CA VAL A 144 -1.53 -4.70 11.25
C VAL A 144 -2.40 -4.61 12.49
N ARG A 145 -2.13 -3.62 13.34
CA ARG A 145 -2.96 -3.30 14.49
C ARG A 145 -3.50 -1.88 14.36
N PRO A 146 -4.77 -1.70 13.95
CA PRO A 146 -5.40 -0.39 13.92
C PRO A 146 -5.35 0.27 15.30
N VAL A 147 -5.15 1.60 15.34
CA VAL A 147 -5.13 2.35 16.61
C VAL A 147 -6.52 2.49 17.20
N ARG A 148 -7.55 2.59 16.35
CA ARG A 148 -8.95 2.65 16.77
C ARG A 148 -9.60 1.26 16.70
N HIS A 149 -10.35 0.92 17.76
CA HIS A 149 -10.99 -0.39 17.96
C HIS A 149 -12.20 -0.64 17.05
N ASP A 150 -12.75 0.40 16.41
CA ASP A 150 -13.87 0.35 15.47
C ASP A 150 -13.43 0.07 14.02
N ALA A 151 -12.15 -0.21 13.78
CA ALA A 151 -11.67 -0.65 12.50
C ALA A 151 -12.41 -1.93 12.08
N ARG A 152 -13.06 -1.89 10.91
CA ARG A 152 -13.67 -3.01 10.16
C ARG A 152 -13.10 -4.37 10.59
N SER A 153 -13.88 -5.15 11.35
CA SER A 153 -13.47 -6.46 11.89
C SER A 153 -13.38 -7.57 10.84
N ASP A 154 -13.90 -7.32 9.63
CA ASP A 154 -13.92 -8.24 8.50
C ASP A 154 -12.63 -8.18 7.64
N LEU A 155 -11.73 -7.24 7.90
CA LEU A 155 -10.52 -7.09 7.11
C LEU A 155 -9.39 -8.04 7.58
N PRO A 156 -8.60 -8.61 6.67
CA PRO A 156 -7.43 -9.40 7.02
C PRO A 156 -6.34 -8.47 7.60
N LEU A 157 -6.12 -8.58 8.91
CA LEU A 157 -5.09 -7.81 9.63
C LEU A 157 -3.75 -8.53 9.74
N GLU A 158 -3.74 -9.81 9.40
CA GLU A 158 -2.55 -10.67 9.44
C GLU A 158 -2.47 -11.47 8.15
N TRP A 159 -1.25 -11.63 7.64
CA TRP A 159 -1.01 -12.45 6.47
C TRP A 159 0.44 -12.88 6.35
N GLU A 160 0.63 -14.01 5.67
CA GLU A 160 1.94 -14.51 5.32
C GLU A 160 2.49 -13.83 4.05
N VAL A 161 3.81 -13.72 3.99
CA VAL A 161 4.57 -13.34 2.81
C VAL A 161 5.09 -14.61 2.16
N ASP A 162 4.37 -15.05 1.12
CA ASP A 162 4.72 -16.23 0.33
C ASP A 162 5.95 -15.95 -0.54
N CYS A 163 7.03 -16.68 -0.27
CA CYS A 163 8.29 -16.63 -0.99
C CYS A 163 8.56 -17.88 -1.85
N GLU A 164 7.57 -18.75 -2.06
CA GLU A 164 7.71 -20.04 -2.76
C GLU A 164 7.66 -19.92 -4.30
N HIS A 165 7.65 -18.70 -4.84
CA HIS A 165 7.47 -18.40 -6.28
C HIS A 165 8.67 -17.67 -6.91
#